data_AF-A0A423MEC1-F1
#
_entry.id   AF-A0A423MEC1-F1
#
_cell.length_a   1.000
_cell.length_b   1.000
_cell.length_c   1.000
_cell.angle_alpha   90.00
_cell.angle_beta   90.00
_cell.angle_gamma   90.00
#
_symmetry.space_group_name_H-M   'P 1'
#
loop_
_entity.id
_entity.type
_entity.pdbx_description
1 polymer ?
#
loop_
_entity_poly.entity_id
_entity_poly.type
_entity_poly.pdbx_seq_one_letter_code
_entity_poly.pdbx_strand_id
1 'polypeptide(L)'
;MVGAVEEINKDKAKHEKPLICVFDVDPSVTDALIEKRYDVVSASLGKPIRVGNRNRGDAKHVKLNFSLPENLHEYDVVVIDLGGEIKETQYTSAPLGNATGGVAYAFYSAYPESLFNPRPGGMHIVGGELDLLLRKLSIVVIFSSTIEEANYQTVKIDRGGSSWDESYSCSTRNLYAGFPSCSNKVGRRIKSPEVENVYFSLVKKYFGSSQYQVVFEHPTYWDSDQFASVQNEDFVPLVLNDSDEIISYFHAVGEGAVFVFPQVEDKAGFIKDLFEHCLAEHFPQVFPFSGQFAWLDSGNFPVPGEIELQAHRVKLEEVYRSQVAKAENDLVALKEEYKFLRDLISETGDSLVCAVQHYFRWLGFDSVLNQDEEAEGVLEEDLQIDCGDKLLVVEVKGIGGTSTDKACSQITKIKNRRMKQRKSFDVYGLYIVNHERYVAPDNRKNPPFTEHQLQDALLDERGLLTTYQLYLAFFLIRDEILRKEDVREQLFAFGLINLIPSDMKSLGQPSEYLMNGAVVVVDLDGGGVKVGDTVIAKKDMHYSKHIIQSLQVDGVEAEQVSDGVVGIKSATKFPKKAEIFIYSE
;
A
#
# COMPACT_ATOMS: atom_id res chain seq x y z
N MET A 1 -56.78 36.98 21.53
CA MET A 1 -56.12 35.66 21.67
C MET A 1 -55.02 35.50 20.61
N VAL A 2 -54.03 36.40 20.57
CA VAL A 2 -52.88 36.31 19.65
C VAL A 2 -51.56 36.60 20.41
N GLY A 3 -51.61 36.77 21.73
CA GLY A 3 -50.45 37.12 22.56
C GLY A 3 -50.15 36.12 23.69
N ALA A 4 -50.50 34.84 23.51
CA ALA A 4 -50.30 33.80 24.54
C ALA A 4 -49.67 32.51 24.01
N VAL A 5 -49.21 32.49 22.74
CA VAL A 5 -48.59 31.30 22.12
C VAL A 5 -47.07 31.48 21.91
N GLU A 6 -46.52 32.69 22.10
CA GLU A 6 -45.08 32.96 21.94
C GLU A 6 -44.24 32.82 23.23
N GLU A 7 -44.85 32.61 24.41
CA GLU A 7 -44.12 32.53 25.69
C GLU A 7 -43.96 31.13 26.29
N ILE A 8 -44.46 30.06 25.65
CA ILE A 8 -44.52 28.72 26.28
C ILE A 8 -43.31 27.81 25.95
N ASN A 9 -42.34 28.23 25.14
CA ASN A 9 -41.25 27.34 24.69
C ASN A 9 -39.83 27.65 25.22
N LYS A 10 -39.67 28.53 26.22
CA LYS A 10 -38.33 28.91 26.74
C LYS A 10 -37.83 28.17 27.98
N ASP A 11 -38.62 27.28 28.58
CA ASP A 11 -38.19 26.50 29.76
C ASP A 11 -38.37 24.99 29.56
N LYS A 12 -37.58 24.41 28.66
CA LYS A 12 -37.23 22.99 28.75
C LYS A 12 -35.76 22.90 29.13
N ALA A 13 -35.46 22.20 30.22
CA ALA A 13 -34.10 22.05 30.72
C ALA A 13 -33.15 21.54 29.62
N LYS A 14 -32.01 22.21 29.47
CA LYS A 14 -30.89 21.77 28.62
C LYS A 14 -30.34 20.46 29.15
N HIS A 15 -29.68 19.69 28.27
CA HIS A 15 -28.87 18.58 28.73
C HIS A 15 -27.71 19.10 29.58
N GLU A 16 -27.50 18.52 30.77
CA GLU A 16 -26.35 18.85 31.63
C GLU A 16 -25.02 18.38 31.00
N LYS A 17 -25.08 17.46 30.03
CA LYS A 17 -23.92 16.91 29.31
C LYS A 17 -24.32 16.50 27.88
N PRO A 18 -23.49 16.71 26.85
CA PRO A 18 -22.20 17.40 26.86
C PRO A 18 -22.33 18.93 26.93
N LEU A 19 -21.34 19.55 27.58
CA LEU A 19 -21.02 20.97 27.44
C LEU A 19 -20.19 21.18 26.16
N ILE A 20 -20.65 22.08 25.28
CA ILE A 20 -20.10 22.22 23.92
C ILE A 20 -19.60 23.64 23.67
N CYS A 21 -18.35 23.78 23.25
CA CYS A 21 -17.79 25.05 22.81
C CYS A 21 -17.58 25.04 21.29
N VAL A 22 -18.06 26.06 20.58
CA VAL A 22 -17.92 26.15 19.12
C VAL A 22 -17.13 27.39 18.70
N PHE A 23 -16.08 27.22 17.92
CA PHE A 23 -15.20 28.28 17.43
C PHE A 23 -15.43 28.55 15.95
N ASP A 24 -15.81 29.78 15.64
CA ASP A 24 -15.95 30.30 14.26
C ASP A 24 -16.84 29.46 13.33
N VAL A 25 -17.79 28.70 13.88
CA VAL A 25 -18.78 27.94 13.12
C VAL A 25 -19.90 28.84 12.60
N ASP A 26 -20.56 28.41 11.52
CA ASP A 26 -21.75 29.09 11.01
C ASP A 26 -22.89 29.06 12.06
N PRO A 27 -23.68 30.14 12.21
CA PRO A 27 -24.80 30.18 13.15
C PRO A 27 -25.79 29.03 13.02
N SER A 28 -26.01 28.50 11.80
CA SER A 28 -26.88 27.33 11.57
C SER A 28 -26.45 26.08 12.33
N VAL A 29 -25.14 25.89 12.56
CA VAL A 29 -24.60 24.79 13.37
C VAL A 29 -24.97 24.98 14.83
N THR A 30 -24.83 26.21 15.33
CA THR A 30 -25.16 26.54 16.72
C THR A 30 -26.66 26.37 16.96
N ASP A 31 -27.50 26.86 16.05
CA ASP A 31 -28.96 26.73 16.11
C ASP A 31 -29.39 25.25 16.10
N ALA A 32 -28.79 24.43 15.24
CA ALA A 32 -29.07 22.99 15.17
C ALA A 32 -28.74 22.25 16.47
N LEU A 33 -27.63 22.60 17.12
CA LEU A 33 -27.25 22.00 18.41
C LEU A 33 -28.19 22.46 19.56
N ILE A 34 -28.57 23.74 19.57
CA ILE A 34 -29.52 24.28 20.55
C ILE A 34 -30.92 23.65 20.38
N GLU A 35 -31.38 23.41 19.15
CA GLU A 35 -32.64 22.70 18.88
C GLU A 35 -32.63 21.29 19.49
N LYS A 36 -31.45 20.66 19.53
CA LYS A 36 -31.20 19.37 20.20
C LYS A 36 -30.93 19.47 21.70
N ARG A 37 -31.11 20.66 22.29
CA ARG A 37 -30.99 20.96 23.73
C ARG A 37 -29.60 20.76 24.30
N TYR A 38 -28.58 20.75 23.46
CA TYR A 38 -27.19 20.80 23.93
C TYR A 38 -26.90 22.15 24.58
N ASP A 39 -26.00 22.17 25.56
CA ASP A 39 -25.50 23.42 26.13
C ASP A 39 -24.29 23.90 25.33
N VAL A 40 -24.50 24.95 24.53
CA VAL A 40 -23.54 25.43 23.54
C VAL A 40 -23.09 26.85 23.87
N VAL A 41 -21.77 27.06 23.86
CA VAL A 41 -21.12 28.36 24.00
C VAL A 41 -20.32 28.67 22.74
N SER A 42 -20.52 29.86 22.18
CA SER A 42 -19.77 30.31 21.00
C SER A 42 -18.50 31.05 21.40
N ALA A 43 -17.42 30.77 20.68
CA ALA A 43 -16.08 31.30 20.86
C ALA A 43 -15.49 31.68 19.48
N SER A 44 -14.30 32.30 19.45
CA SER A 44 -13.68 32.73 18.20
C SER A 44 -12.16 32.74 18.29
N LEU A 45 -11.48 32.31 17.22
CA LEU A 45 -10.02 32.40 17.10
C LEU A 45 -9.54 33.81 16.74
N GLY A 46 -10.48 34.74 16.54
CA GLY A 46 -10.22 36.08 16.07
C GLY A 46 -10.63 36.28 14.62
N LYS A 47 -11.01 37.51 14.29
CA LYS A 47 -11.48 37.92 12.97
C LYS A 47 -10.46 38.85 12.31
N PRO A 48 -10.05 38.63 11.05
CA PRO A 48 -9.17 39.53 10.32
C PRO A 48 -9.61 40.99 10.40
N ILE A 49 -8.63 41.87 10.58
CA ILE A 49 -8.84 43.28 10.89
C ILE A 49 -8.28 44.11 9.75
N ARG A 50 -9.13 44.88 9.07
CA ARG A 50 -8.69 45.89 8.10
C ARG A 50 -8.04 47.05 8.85
N VAL A 51 -6.72 47.03 8.96
CA VAL A 51 -5.89 48.05 9.61
C VAL A 51 -5.69 49.29 8.76
N GLY A 52 -5.80 49.14 7.43
CA GLY A 52 -5.82 50.26 6.49
C GLY A 52 -4.49 51.01 6.39
N ASN A 53 -3.35 50.38 6.71
CA ASN A 53 -2.03 50.96 6.50
C ASN A 53 -1.76 51.07 4.99
N ARG A 54 -1.65 52.29 4.46
CA ARG A 54 -1.50 52.54 3.00
C ARG A 54 -0.14 53.14 2.65
N ASN A 55 0.51 53.80 3.59
CA ASN A 55 1.74 54.56 3.36
C ASN A 55 2.86 54.08 4.30
N ARG A 56 4.11 54.29 3.87
CA ARG A 56 5.30 54.08 4.70
C ARG A 56 5.20 54.94 5.97
N GLY A 57 5.18 54.30 7.13
CA GLY A 57 5.01 54.95 8.44
C GLY A 57 3.63 54.75 9.07
N ASP A 58 2.64 54.26 8.31
CA ASP A 58 1.36 53.86 8.88
C ASP A 58 1.54 52.62 9.77
N ALA A 59 1.10 52.73 11.01
CA ALA A 59 1.09 51.64 11.97
C ALA A 59 -0.12 51.72 12.91
N LYS A 60 -0.56 50.56 13.40
CA LYS A 60 -1.68 50.37 14.31
C LYS A 60 -1.29 49.42 15.44
N HIS A 61 -1.86 49.68 16.61
CA HIS A 61 -1.80 48.77 17.76
C HIS A 61 -3.09 47.95 17.78
N VAL A 62 -2.95 46.64 17.63
CA VAL A 62 -4.04 45.71 17.34
C VAL A 62 -4.09 44.63 18.43
N LYS A 63 -5.25 43.99 18.61
CA LYS A 63 -5.41 42.79 19.44
C LYS A 63 -5.77 41.62 18.56
N LEU A 64 -5.48 40.41 19.03
CA LEU A 64 -5.92 39.18 18.37
C LEU A 64 -7.44 38.98 18.34
N ASN A 65 -8.22 39.82 19.04
CA ASN A 65 -9.70 39.81 19.07
C ASN A 65 -10.37 38.41 19.17
N PHE A 66 -9.69 37.44 19.79
CA PHE A 66 -10.20 36.12 20.08
C PHE A 66 -11.17 36.15 21.26
N SER A 67 -12.00 35.12 21.36
CA SER A 67 -12.95 34.91 22.45
C SER A 67 -12.82 33.46 22.91
N LEU A 68 -12.51 33.25 24.19
CA LEU A 68 -12.28 31.96 24.81
C LEU A 68 -13.04 31.91 26.15
N PRO A 69 -13.86 30.87 26.43
CA PRO A 69 -14.45 30.71 27.75
C PRO A 69 -13.37 30.45 28.81
N GLU A 70 -13.51 31.08 29.99
CA GLU A 70 -12.53 30.97 31.09
C GLU A 70 -12.36 29.53 31.61
N ASN A 71 -13.39 28.69 31.46
CA ASN A 71 -13.44 27.31 31.92
C ASN A 71 -13.42 26.28 30.78
N LEU A 72 -12.69 26.53 29.67
CA LEU A 72 -12.67 25.60 28.52
C LEU A 72 -12.34 24.15 28.92
N HIS A 73 -11.48 23.95 29.92
CA HIS A 73 -11.12 22.64 30.47
C HIS A 73 -12.29 21.82 31.05
N GLU A 74 -13.45 22.45 31.34
CA GLU A 74 -14.65 21.74 31.82
C GLU A 74 -15.51 21.16 30.69
N TYR A 75 -15.34 21.64 29.45
CA TYR A 75 -16.18 21.25 28.32
C TYR A 75 -15.98 19.79 27.92
N ASP A 76 -16.99 19.18 27.29
CA ASP A 76 -16.91 17.79 26.83
C ASP A 76 -16.62 17.71 25.33
N VAL A 77 -17.11 18.68 24.56
CA VAL A 77 -16.89 18.75 23.11
C VAL A 77 -16.47 20.15 22.69
N VAL A 78 -15.43 20.24 21.87
CA VAL A 78 -15.03 21.49 21.20
C VAL A 78 -15.13 21.30 19.70
N VAL A 79 -15.84 22.20 19.00
CA VAL A 79 -15.92 22.21 17.54
C VAL A 79 -15.20 23.45 17.02
N ILE A 80 -14.29 23.28 16.07
CA ILE A 80 -13.50 24.37 15.50
C ILE A 80 -13.65 24.34 13.98
N ASP A 81 -14.05 25.47 13.40
CA ASP A 81 -14.08 25.63 11.95
C ASP A 81 -12.97 26.55 11.46
N LEU A 82 -11.98 25.96 10.80
CA LEU A 82 -10.86 26.72 10.26
C LEU A 82 -11.21 27.45 8.97
N GLY A 83 -12.25 27.00 8.25
CA GLY A 83 -12.69 27.55 6.97
C GLY A 83 -14.05 28.26 7.01
N GLY A 84 -14.58 28.53 8.21
CA GLY A 84 -15.88 29.19 8.40
C GLY A 84 -15.96 30.60 7.82
N GLU A 85 -17.18 31.15 7.72
CA GLU A 85 -17.40 32.50 7.17
C GLU A 85 -16.85 33.57 8.13
N ILE A 86 -15.61 34.01 7.90
CA ILE A 86 -14.97 34.99 8.76
C ILE A 86 -15.23 36.40 8.21
N LYS A 87 -16.24 37.05 8.78
CA LYS A 87 -16.51 38.47 8.50
C LYS A 87 -15.37 39.33 9.02
N GLU A 88 -14.64 39.95 8.10
CA GLU A 88 -13.59 40.91 8.43
C GLU A 88 -14.16 42.08 9.24
N THR A 89 -13.35 42.59 10.15
CA THR A 89 -13.71 43.73 11.01
C THR A 89 -12.89 44.96 10.63
N GLN A 90 -13.48 46.14 10.77
CA GLN A 90 -12.73 47.39 10.61
C GLN A 90 -11.88 47.64 11.85
N TYR A 91 -10.66 48.13 11.66
CA TYR A 91 -9.86 48.59 12.78
C TYR A 91 -10.61 49.69 13.53
N THR A 92 -10.76 49.50 14.84
CA THR A 92 -11.22 50.53 15.76
C THR A 92 -10.10 50.79 16.75
N SER A 93 -9.86 52.05 17.09
CA SER A 93 -8.95 52.40 18.19
C SER A 93 -9.64 52.07 19.52
N ALA A 94 -9.82 50.79 19.80
CA ALA A 94 -10.33 50.34 21.08
C ALA A 94 -9.26 50.55 22.16
N PRO A 95 -9.65 50.86 23.41
CA PRO A 95 -8.70 50.86 24.51
C PRO A 95 -8.01 49.49 24.60
N LEU A 96 -6.71 49.50 24.86
CA LEU A 96 -5.87 48.29 24.97
C LEU A 96 -6.25 47.37 26.14
N GLY A 97 -7.35 47.67 26.84
CA GLY A 97 -7.91 46.91 27.95
C GLY A 97 -7.57 47.54 29.29
N ASN A 98 -7.87 46.81 30.37
CA ASN A 98 -7.47 47.18 31.72
C ASN A 98 -5.97 46.93 31.89
N ALA A 99 -5.16 47.99 31.94
CA ALA A 99 -3.74 47.90 32.25
C ALA A 99 -3.54 47.74 33.76
N THR A 100 -3.07 46.59 34.21
CA THR A 100 -2.61 46.38 35.61
C THR A 100 -1.11 46.67 35.68
N GLY A 101 -0.66 47.45 36.67
CA GLY A 101 0.76 47.78 36.84
C GLY A 101 1.33 48.89 35.93
N GLY A 102 0.49 49.61 35.17
CA GLY A 102 0.91 50.76 34.35
C GLY A 102 1.52 50.41 33.00
N VAL A 103 1.36 49.17 32.56
CA VAL A 103 1.84 48.64 31.28
C VAL A 103 0.67 48.01 30.52
N ALA A 104 0.62 48.22 29.21
CA ALA A 104 -0.26 47.52 28.28
C ALA A 104 0.55 46.88 27.15
N TYR A 105 0.03 45.81 26.56
CA TYR A 105 0.64 45.13 25.42
C TYR A 105 -0.28 45.20 24.20
N ALA A 106 0.31 45.32 23.02
CA ALA A 106 -0.41 45.34 21.76
C ALA A 106 0.38 44.65 20.66
N PHE A 107 -0.33 44.14 19.65
CA PHE A 107 0.27 43.71 18.40
C PHE A 107 0.54 44.93 17.53
N TYR A 108 1.70 44.95 16.90
CA TYR A 108 2.11 46.02 16.02
C TYR A 108 1.89 45.62 14.57
N SER A 109 0.96 46.30 13.91
CA SER A 109 0.66 46.12 12.49
C SER A 109 1.09 47.36 11.73
N ALA A 110 2.02 47.23 10.78
CA ALA A 110 2.55 48.35 10.01
C ALA A 110 2.56 48.08 8.51
N TYR A 111 2.64 49.15 7.72
CA TYR A 111 2.79 49.06 6.27
C TYR A 111 3.93 48.08 5.89
N PRO A 112 3.71 47.13 4.97
CA PRO A 112 2.61 47.06 4.01
C PRO A 112 1.36 46.26 4.46
N GLU A 113 1.28 45.82 5.71
CA GLU A 113 0.15 45.02 6.19
C GLU A 113 -1.14 45.86 6.23
N SER A 114 -2.08 45.50 5.37
CA SER A 114 -3.39 46.17 5.24
C SER A 114 -4.56 45.37 5.86
N LEU A 115 -4.35 44.07 6.06
CA LEU A 115 -5.24 43.14 6.72
C LEU A 115 -4.43 42.35 7.74
N PHE A 116 -4.67 42.59 9.03
CA PHE A 116 -4.04 41.85 10.11
C PHE A 116 -4.81 40.56 10.35
N ASN A 117 -4.16 39.40 10.25
CA ASN A 117 -4.78 38.10 10.51
C ASN A 117 -4.47 37.63 11.94
N PRO A 118 -5.44 37.61 12.87
CA PRO A 118 -5.21 37.18 14.24
C PRO A 118 -5.30 35.66 14.44
N ARG A 119 -5.82 34.90 13.47
CA ARG A 119 -6.21 33.49 13.67
C ARG A 119 -5.06 32.59 14.07
N PRO A 120 -3.85 32.65 13.46
CA PRO A 120 -2.72 31.86 13.93
C PRO A 120 -2.36 32.13 15.40
N GLY A 121 -2.41 33.39 15.85
CA GLY A 121 -2.15 33.76 17.23
C GLY A 121 -3.26 33.29 18.19
N GLY A 122 -4.53 33.46 17.80
CA GLY A 122 -5.66 32.93 18.57
C GLY A 122 -5.63 31.41 18.67
N MET A 123 -5.25 30.73 17.58
CA MET A 123 -5.08 29.27 17.58
C MET A 123 -3.97 28.83 18.54
N HIS A 124 -2.82 29.51 18.55
CA HIS A 124 -1.75 29.15 19.48
C HIS A 124 -2.19 29.21 20.94
N ILE A 125 -3.01 30.20 21.31
CA ILE A 125 -3.58 30.31 22.66
C ILE A 125 -4.57 29.18 22.92
N VAL A 126 -5.53 28.98 22.02
CA VAL A 126 -6.57 27.94 22.17
C VAL A 126 -5.94 26.54 22.21
N GLY A 127 -4.91 26.28 21.42
CA GLY A 127 -4.26 24.96 21.38
C GLY A 127 -3.63 24.56 22.71
N GLY A 128 -3.05 25.52 23.46
CA GLY A 128 -2.56 25.25 24.82
C GLY A 128 -3.68 24.82 25.78
N GLU A 129 -4.89 25.35 25.62
CA GLU A 129 -6.06 24.94 26.40
C GLU A 129 -6.64 23.60 25.93
N LEU A 130 -6.57 23.30 24.63
CA LEU A 130 -6.97 21.99 24.10
C LEU A 130 -6.05 20.87 24.63
N ASP A 131 -4.76 21.14 24.79
CA ASP A 131 -3.82 20.19 25.41
C ASP A 131 -4.17 19.87 26.87
N LEU A 132 -4.77 20.81 27.59
CA LEU A 132 -5.29 20.58 28.94
C LEU A 132 -6.60 19.81 28.90
N LEU A 133 -7.50 20.15 27.97
CA LEU A 133 -8.79 19.50 27.77
C LEU A 133 -8.64 18.01 27.43
N LEU A 134 -7.73 17.66 26.51
CA LEU A 134 -7.49 16.30 26.04
C LEU A 134 -6.88 15.37 27.10
N ARG A 135 -6.55 15.87 28.29
CA ARG A 135 -6.12 15.04 29.44
C ARG A 135 -7.28 14.32 30.12
N LYS A 136 -8.52 14.69 29.80
CA LYS A 136 -9.73 13.96 30.19
C LYS A 136 -10.47 13.49 28.94
N LEU A 137 -11.39 12.55 29.13
CA LEU A 137 -12.33 12.12 28.09
C LEU A 137 -13.15 13.31 27.56
N SER A 138 -12.72 13.82 26.41
CA SER A 138 -13.26 14.98 25.70
C SER A 138 -13.06 14.79 24.19
N ILE A 139 -13.85 15.49 23.39
CA ILE A 139 -13.83 15.34 21.94
C ILE A 139 -13.58 16.70 21.28
N VAL A 140 -12.58 16.77 20.41
CA VAL A 140 -12.29 17.96 19.59
C VAL A 140 -12.61 17.63 18.15
N VAL A 141 -13.54 18.36 17.54
CA VAL A 141 -13.94 18.23 16.14
C VAL A 141 -13.45 19.43 15.36
N ILE A 142 -12.64 19.23 14.33
CA ILE A 142 -12.03 20.29 13.54
C ILE A 142 -12.48 20.14 12.09
N PHE A 143 -13.08 21.19 11.53
CA PHE A 143 -13.20 21.34 10.08
C PHE A 143 -11.97 22.03 9.55
N SER A 144 -11.11 21.26 8.90
CA SER A 144 -9.83 21.72 8.39
C SER A 144 -10.00 22.65 7.19
N SER A 145 -9.00 23.51 6.99
CA SER A 145 -8.88 24.43 5.86
C SER A 145 -7.39 24.61 5.58
N THR A 146 -7.06 25.51 4.66
CA THR A 146 -5.68 25.95 4.41
C THR A 146 -5.00 26.31 5.72
N ILE A 147 -3.81 25.77 5.96
CA ILE A 147 -2.99 26.21 7.09
C ILE A 147 -2.48 27.62 6.82
N GLU A 148 -2.65 28.49 7.80
CA GLU A 148 -2.21 29.88 7.79
C GLU A 148 -1.08 30.06 8.82
N GLU A 149 -0.09 30.87 8.45
CA GLU A 149 1.02 31.26 9.32
C GLU A 149 1.09 32.78 9.39
N ALA A 150 1.40 33.32 10.56
CA ALA A 150 1.58 34.74 10.77
C ALA A 150 2.76 35.01 11.71
N ASN A 151 3.53 36.04 11.37
CA ASN A 151 4.60 36.56 12.22
C ASN A 151 4.09 37.82 12.91
N TYR A 152 4.08 37.79 14.24
CA TYR A 152 3.61 38.89 15.06
C TYR A 152 4.78 39.61 15.71
N GLN A 153 4.64 40.93 15.79
CA GLN A 153 5.47 41.77 16.65
C GLN A 153 4.58 42.38 17.72
N THR A 154 5.06 42.39 18.95
CA THR A 154 4.37 43.01 20.08
C THR A 154 5.13 44.23 20.58
N VAL A 155 4.37 45.20 21.07
CA VAL A 155 4.89 46.40 21.71
C VAL A 155 4.36 46.51 23.12
N LYS A 156 5.26 46.88 24.01
CA LYS A 156 4.97 47.27 25.39
C LYS A 156 4.71 48.76 25.43
N ILE A 157 3.60 49.15 26.04
CA ILE A 157 3.13 50.54 26.12
C ILE A 157 3.05 50.93 27.60
N ASP A 158 3.86 51.90 28.00
CA ASP A 158 3.90 52.43 29.37
C ASP A 158 3.88 53.97 29.38
N ARG A 159 4.14 54.59 30.54
CA ARG A 159 4.17 56.05 30.68
C ARG A 159 5.19 56.74 29.76
N GLY A 160 6.26 56.05 29.36
CA GLY A 160 7.33 56.54 28.50
C GLY A 160 7.04 56.39 27.00
N GLY A 161 5.96 55.70 26.61
CA GLY A 161 5.59 55.48 25.21
C GLY A 161 5.58 54.00 24.84
N SER A 162 5.76 53.71 23.54
CA SER A 162 5.77 52.35 23.00
C SER A 162 7.19 51.87 22.76
N SER A 163 7.51 50.67 23.22
CA SER A 163 8.79 49.99 23.02
C SER A 163 8.56 48.56 22.52
N TRP A 164 9.52 48.00 21.78
CA TRP A 164 9.43 46.62 21.30
C TRP A 164 9.49 45.63 22.46
N ASP A 165 8.69 44.59 22.37
CA ASP A 165 8.62 43.51 23.37
C ASP A 165 9.11 42.20 22.76
N GLU A 166 8.23 41.41 22.16
CA GLU A 166 8.56 40.11 21.58
C GLU A 166 8.13 39.99 20.11
N SER A 167 8.77 39.06 19.41
CA SER A 167 8.35 38.60 18.08
C SER A 167 8.14 37.10 18.11
N TYR A 168 7.03 36.62 17.55
CA TYR A 168 6.72 35.20 17.50
C TYR A 168 6.01 34.84 16.20
N SER A 169 6.26 33.62 15.73
CA SER A 169 5.58 33.02 14.59
C SER A 169 4.54 32.03 15.09
N CYS A 170 3.31 32.15 14.59
CA CYS A 170 2.23 31.22 14.92
C CYS A 170 1.66 30.61 13.65
N SER A 171 1.08 29.42 13.80
CA SER A 171 0.42 28.69 12.73
C SER A 171 -0.94 28.16 13.21
N THR A 172 -1.90 28.04 12.30
CA THR A 172 -3.13 27.29 12.59
C THR A 172 -2.89 25.78 12.75
N ARG A 173 -1.65 25.29 12.51
CA ARG A 173 -1.18 23.94 12.91
C ARG A 173 -1.02 23.77 14.42
N ASN A 174 -0.91 24.85 15.19
CA ASN A 174 -0.69 24.81 16.63
C ASN A 174 -1.99 24.48 17.41
N LEU A 175 -2.75 23.48 16.94
CA LEU A 175 -4.06 23.10 17.47
C LEU A 175 -3.96 22.26 18.74
N TYR A 176 -3.03 21.31 18.79
CA TYR A 176 -2.78 20.47 19.96
C TYR A 176 -1.40 19.81 19.83
N ALA A 177 -0.82 19.39 20.95
CA ALA A 177 0.42 18.65 21.01
C ALA A 177 0.29 17.29 20.30
N GLY A 178 1.13 17.05 19.29
CA GLY A 178 1.05 15.86 18.44
C GLY A 178 0.22 16.05 17.16
N PHE A 179 -0.15 17.29 16.81
CA PHE A 179 -0.74 17.57 15.50
C PHE A 179 0.16 17.05 14.35
N PRO A 180 -0.38 16.30 13.38
CA PRO A 180 0.42 15.66 12.32
C PRO A 180 1.05 16.69 11.39
N SER A 181 2.18 16.30 10.78
CA SER A 181 2.72 17.01 9.61
C SER A 181 1.69 17.10 8.51
N CYS A 182 1.65 18.23 7.81
CA CYS A 182 0.65 18.48 6.78
C CYS A 182 1.15 19.45 5.71
N SER A 183 0.42 19.52 4.59
CA SER A 183 0.68 20.50 3.53
C SER A 183 -0.62 20.98 2.89
N ASN A 184 -0.62 22.24 2.45
CA ASN A 184 -1.79 22.83 1.80
C ASN A 184 -1.96 22.22 0.40
N LYS A 185 -3.11 21.61 0.15
CA LYS A 185 -3.44 20.96 -1.12
C LYS A 185 -4.94 20.95 -1.34
N VAL A 186 -5.37 21.40 -2.51
CA VAL A 186 -6.80 21.55 -2.84
C VAL A 186 -7.27 20.40 -3.71
N GLY A 187 -8.44 19.83 -3.40
CA GLY A 187 -9.08 18.85 -4.26
C GLY A 187 -10.51 18.50 -3.84
N ARG A 188 -11.16 17.68 -4.66
CA ARG A 188 -12.61 17.37 -4.57
C ARG A 188 -12.93 15.88 -4.60
N ARG A 189 -11.92 15.04 -4.84
CA ARG A 189 -12.13 13.61 -4.95
C ARG A 189 -11.73 12.95 -3.66
N ILE A 190 -12.65 12.14 -3.12
CA ILE A 190 -12.49 11.45 -1.86
C ILE A 190 -12.66 9.95 -2.11
N LYS A 191 -11.90 9.15 -1.36
CA LYS A 191 -12.01 7.70 -1.34
C LYS A 191 -11.89 7.19 0.09
N SER A 192 -12.46 6.01 0.32
CA SER A 192 -12.36 5.34 1.61
C SER A 192 -10.93 4.83 1.81
N PRO A 193 -10.42 4.79 3.05
CA PRO A 193 -9.36 3.85 3.42
C PRO A 193 -9.75 2.40 3.08
N GLU A 194 -8.79 1.47 3.10
CA GLU A 194 -9.00 0.06 2.69
C GLU A 194 -10.22 -0.59 3.37
N VAL A 195 -10.48 -0.24 4.63
CA VAL A 195 -11.70 -0.60 5.35
C VAL A 195 -12.61 0.63 5.44
N GLU A 196 -13.82 0.51 4.88
CA GLU A 196 -14.82 1.57 4.98
C GLU A 196 -15.28 1.73 6.43
N ASN A 197 -15.19 2.97 6.93
CA ASN A 197 -15.60 3.34 8.27
C ASN A 197 -16.82 4.27 8.23
N VAL A 198 -17.59 4.33 9.31
CA VAL A 198 -18.83 5.13 9.41
C VAL A 198 -18.60 6.63 9.14
N TYR A 199 -17.41 7.13 9.47
CA TYR A 199 -17.05 8.54 9.25
C TYR A 199 -16.81 8.85 7.76
N PHE A 200 -16.27 7.91 6.98
CA PHE A 200 -16.19 8.08 5.52
C PHE A 200 -17.58 8.20 4.90
N SER A 201 -18.52 7.32 5.29
CA SER A 201 -19.90 7.38 4.79
C SER A 201 -20.58 8.71 5.18
N LEU A 202 -20.32 9.21 6.39
CA LEU A 202 -20.79 10.51 6.86
C LEU A 202 -20.21 11.66 6.03
N VAL A 203 -18.89 11.71 5.86
CA VAL A 203 -18.24 12.74 5.03
C VAL A 203 -18.79 12.68 3.61
N LYS A 204 -18.84 11.49 3.00
CA LYS A 204 -19.38 11.29 1.64
C LYS A 204 -20.80 11.83 1.48
N LYS A 205 -21.66 11.67 2.49
CA LYS A 205 -23.03 12.17 2.49
C LYS A 205 -23.11 13.70 2.43
N TYR A 206 -22.22 14.41 3.14
CA TYR A 206 -22.27 15.87 3.30
C TYR A 206 -21.20 16.63 2.50
N PHE A 207 -20.27 15.93 1.86
CA PHE A 207 -19.17 16.55 1.13
C PHE A 207 -19.66 17.31 -0.11
N GLY A 208 -20.63 16.77 -0.84
CA GLY A 208 -21.32 17.47 -1.94
C GLY A 208 -20.35 18.13 -2.94
N SER A 209 -20.47 19.44 -3.08
CA SER A 209 -19.64 20.27 -3.96
C SER A 209 -18.37 20.82 -3.31
N SER A 210 -18.12 20.52 -2.04
CA SER A 210 -16.99 21.03 -1.24
C SER A 210 -15.61 20.58 -1.73
N GLN A 211 -14.58 21.12 -1.08
CA GLN A 211 -13.18 20.84 -1.37
C GLN A 211 -12.41 20.64 -0.06
N TYR A 212 -11.46 19.70 -0.05
CA TYR A 212 -10.41 19.69 0.97
C TYR A 212 -9.32 20.69 0.56
N GLN A 213 -8.59 21.25 1.54
CA GLN A 213 -7.56 22.28 1.33
C GLN A 213 -6.22 21.95 2.00
N VAL A 214 -6.15 20.82 2.70
CA VAL A 214 -4.97 20.34 3.40
C VAL A 214 -4.93 18.81 3.32
N VAL A 215 -3.72 18.26 3.23
CA VAL A 215 -3.44 16.83 3.36
C VAL A 215 -2.49 16.61 4.54
N PHE A 216 -2.62 15.45 5.18
CA PHE A 216 -1.89 15.07 6.38
C PHE A 216 -0.97 13.88 6.10
N GLU A 217 0.16 13.86 6.79
CA GLU A 217 1.05 12.70 6.85
C GLU A 217 0.68 11.85 8.05
N HIS A 218 0.83 10.53 7.91
CA HIS A 218 0.65 9.62 9.02
C HIS A 218 1.81 9.80 10.01
N PRO A 219 1.56 10.15 11.29
CA PRO A 219 2.62 10.23 12.27
C PRO A 219 3.34 8.90 12.42
N THR A 220 4.65 8.96 12.65
CA THR A 220 5.48 7.79 12.89
C THR A 220 6.36 8.00 14.13
N TYR A 221 6.72 6.90 14.79
CA TYR A 221 7.71 6.90 15.86
C TYR A 221 8.77 5.84 15.58
N TRP A 222 9.95 6.03 16.17
CA TRP A 222 11.03 5.06 16.05
C TRP A 222 10.80 3.89 17.00
N ASP A 223 10.60 2.69 16.46
CA ASP A 223 10.57 1.44 17.22
C ASP A 223 12.01 0.90 17.34
N SER A 224 12.53 0.88 18.57
CA SER A 224 13.89 0.40 18.86
C SER A 224 14.05 -1.10 18.69
N ASP A 225 12.98 -1.87 18.84
CA ASP A 225 13.00 -3.34 18.75
C ASP A 225 12.98 -3.77 17.28
N GLN A 226 12.24 -3.04 16.45
CA GLN A 226 12.17 -3.27 15.00
C GLN A 226 13.24 -2.52 14.19
N PHE A 227 13.99 -1.61 14.83
CA PHE A 227 14.94 -0.69 14.17
C PHE A 227 14.32 0.02 12.96
N ALA A 228 13.05 0.42 13.08
CA ALA A 228 12.26 0.97 11.99
C ALA A 228 11.34 2.10 12.46
N SER A 229 10.98 2.98 11.53
CA SER A 229 9.91 3.95 11.76
C SER A 229 8.57 3.26 11.56
N VAL A 230 7.75 3.21 12.61
CA VAL A 230 6.43 2.57 12.59
C VAL A 230 5.33 3.62 12.69
N GLN A 231 4.17 3.33 12.10
CA GLN A 231 3.01 4.22 12.13
C GLN A 231 2.41 4.28 13.54
N ASN A 232 1.98 5.48 13.96
CA ASN A 232 1.31 5.65 15.24
C ASN A 232 -0.10 5.03 15.22
N GLU A 233 -0.32 3.95 15.96
CA GLU A 233 -1.61 3.24 16.01
C GLU A 233 -2.76 4.10 16.57
N ASP A 234 -2.46 5.14 17.35
CA ASP A 234 -3.45 6.09 17.87
C ASP A 234 -4.00 7.05 16.79
N PHE A 235 -3.40 7.04 15.59
CA PHE A 235 -3.81 7.86 14.46
C PHE A 235 -4.47 6.99 13.39
N VAL A 236 -5.73 7.30 13.06
CA VAL A 236 -6.52 6.52 12.10
C VAL A 236 -7.00 7.41 10.95
N PRO A 237 -6.56 7.18 9.70
CA PRO A 237 -7.11 7.83 8.52
C PRO A 237 -8.60 7.53 8.36
N LEU A 238 -9.42 8.57 8.19
CA LEU A 238 -10.87 8.44 7.99
C LEU A 238 -11.26 8.59 6.52
N VAL A 239 -10.59 9.49 5.79
CA VAL A 239 -10.86 9.77 4.38
C VAL A 239 -9.56 10.07 3.65
N LEU A 240 -9.40 9.49 2.45
CA LEU A 240 -8.27 9.70 1.56
C LEU A 240 -8.70 10.46 0.30
N ASN A 241 -7.74 10.99 -0.45
CA ASN A 241 -7.96 11.44 -1.82
C ASN A 241 -7.52 10.38 -2.86
N ASP A 242 -7.69 10.65 -4.15
CA ASP A 242 -7.33 9.69 -5.23
C ASP A 242 -5.85 9.23 -5.19
N SER A 243 -4.96 10.04 -4.61
CA SER A 243 -3.52 9.76 -4.47
C SER A 243 -3.14 9.10 -3.15
N ASP A 244 -4.10 8.54 -2.40
CA ASP A 244 -3.87 7.88 -1.10
C ASP A 244 -3.37 8.83 0.01
N GLU A 245 -3.52 10.14 -0.18
CA GLU A 245 -3.16 11.12 0.87
C GLU A 245 -4.33 11.32 1.83
N ILE A 246 -4.01 11.49 3.12
CA ILE A 246 -4.99 11.62 4.20
C ILE A 246 -5.57 13.04 4.18
N ILE A 247 -6.89 13.17 4.13
CA ILE A 247 -7.60 14.47 4.21
C ILE A 247 -8.51 14.58 5.43
N SER A 248 -8.71 13.47 6.15
CA SER A 248 -9.49 13.39 7.38
C SER A 248 -8.92 12.28 8.25
N TYR A 249 -8.90 12.49 9.56
CA TYR A 249 -8.36 11.52 10.50
C TYR A 249 -9.04 11.60 11.87
N PHE A 250 -8.90 10.51 12.62
CA PHE A 250 -9.08 10.42 14.05
C PHE A 250 -7.70 10.30 14.72
N HIS A 251 -7.51 10.94 15.87
CA HIS A 251 -6.30 10.83 16.67
C HIS A 251 -6.68 10.73 18.14
N ALA A 252 -6.31 9.64 18.81
CA ALA A 252 -6.40 9.52 20.25
C ALA A 252 -5.24 10.31 20.89
N VAL A 253 -5.55 11.25 21.77
CA VAL A 253 -4.56 12.13 22.40
C VAL A 253 -4.86 12.21 23.89
N GLY A 254 -3.96 11.67 24.71
CA GLY A 254 -4.20 11.55 26.15
C GLY A 254 -5.40 10.64 26.41
N GLU A 255 -6.42 11.17 27.09
CA GLU A 255 -7.71 10.49 27.27
C GLU A 255 -8.79 10.98 26.28
N GLY A 256 -8.46 11.99 25.47
CA GLY A 256 -9.37 12.63 24.53
C GLY A 256 -9.26 12.10 23.10
N ALA A 257 -10.16 12.61 22.27
CA ALA A 257 -10.29 12.23 20.87
C ALA A 257 -10.31 13.48 19.98
N VAL A 258 -9.46 13.51 18.96
CA VAL A 258 -9.47 14.56 17.94
C VAL A 258 -9.97 14.00 16.61
N PHE A 259 -11.02 14.60 16.07
CA PHE A 259 -11.54 14.32 14.75
C PHE A 259 -11.28 15.50 13.83
N VAL A 260 -10.64 15.25 12.69
CA VAL A 260 -10.40 16.27 11.67
C VAL A 260 -11.12 15.88 10.40
N PHE A 261 -12.02 16.74 9.94
CA PHE A 261 -12.81 16.57 8.72
C PHE A 261 -12.48 17.67 7.72
N PRO A 262 -12.59 17.42 6.41
CA PRO A 262 -12.55 18.49 5.42
C PRO A 262 -13.80 19.38 5.55
N GLN A 263 -13.80 20.52 4.87
CA GLN A 263 -15.02 21.32 4.71
C GLN A 263 -16.13 20.50 4.02
N VAL A 264 -17.36 20.68 4.49
CA VAL A 264 -18.58 20.01 3.99
C VAL A 264 -19.63 21.05 3.63
N GLU A 265 -20.55 20.69 2.74
CA GLU A 265 -21.54 21.63 2.18
C GLU A 265 -22.62 21.98 3.22
N ASP A 266 -23.20 20.96 3.87
CA ASP A 266 -24.16 21.13 4.97
C ASP A 266 -23.52 20.72 6.30
N LYS A 267 -22.86 21.67 6.95
CA LYS A 267 -22.15 21.47 8.22
C LYS A 267 -23.10 21.23 9.39
N ALA A 268 -24.27 21.88 9.39
CA ALA A 268 -25.27 21.70 10.44
C ALA A 268 -25.84 20.28 10.42
N GLY A 269 -26.20 19.78 9.22
CA GLY A 269 -26.63 18.40 9.02
C GLY A 269 -25.52 17.40 9.38
N PHE A 270 -24.28 17.66 8.96
CA PHE A 270 -23.12 16.82 9.31
C PHE A 270 -22.93 16.71 10.83
N ILE A 271 -22.90 17.83 11.56
CA ILE A 271 -22.68 17.83 13.01
C ILE A 271 -23.80 17.11 13.75
N LYS A 272 -25.05 17.29 13.31
CA LYS A 272 -26.18 16.57 13.88
C LYS A 272 -26.01 15.06 13.74
N ASP A 273 -25.74 14.57 12.53
CA ASP A 273 -25.56 13.14 12.29
C ASP A 273 -24.31 12.59 13.00
N LEU A 274 -23.22 13.36 13.01
CA LEU A 274 -22.00 13.03 13.74
C LEU A 274 -22.29 12.82 15.23
N PHE A 275 -23.01 13.75 15.87
CA PHE A 275 -23.26 13.70 17.32
C PHE A 275 -24.27 12.62 17.67
N GLU A 276 -25.33 12.46 16.86
CA GLU A 276 -26.44 11.56 17.18
C GLU A 276 -26.16 10.09 16.85
N HIS A 277 -25.33 9.80 15.85
CA HIS A 277 -25.12 8.43 15.37
C HIS A 277 -23.69 7.95 15.55
N CYS A 278 -22.69 8.77 15.21
CA CYS A 278 -21.29 8.31 15.27
C CYS A 278 -20.69 8.48 16.66
N LEU A 279 -20.68 9.72 17.19
CA LEU A 279 -20.04 10.01 18.47
C LEU A 279 -20.87 9.51 19.65
N ALA A 280 -22.19 9.50 19.56
CA ALA A 280 -23.02 8.90 20.61
C ALA A 280 -22.81 7.38 20.75
N GLU A 281 -22.58 6.68 19.64
CA GLU A 281 -22.29 5.24 19.64
C GLU A 281 -20.88 4.96 20.16
N HIS A 282 -19.87 5.69 19.69
CA HIS A 282 -18.48 5.45 20.07
C HIS A 282 -18.09 6.07 21.43
N PHE A 283 -18.75 7.15 21.85
CA PHE A 283 -18.49 7.88 23.10
C PHE A 283 -19.76 8.10 23.93
N PRO A 284 -20.48 7.02 24.33
CA PRO A 284 -21.74 7.14 25.06
C PRO A 284 -21.60 7.87 26.40
N GLN A 285 -20.41 7.82 27.01
CA GLN A 285 -20.09 8.54 28.25
C GLN A 285 -20.08 10.08 28.08
N VAL A 286 -19.82 10.56 26.86
CA VAL A 286 -19.85 11.98 26.49
C VAL A 286 -21.27 12.38 26.08
N PHE A 287 -22.03 11.48 25.47
CA PHE A 287 -23.40 11.70 25.00
C PHE A 287 -24.45 10.83 25.75
N PRO A 288 -24.64 11.00 27.07
CA PRO A 288 -25.51 10.12 27.86
C PRO A 288 -27.01 10.25 27.54
N PHE A 289 -27.42 11.32 26.84
CA PHE A 289 -28.83 11.60 26.49
C PHE A 289 -29.16 11.39 25.02
N SER A 290 -28.31 10.70 24.23
CA SER A 290 -28.51 10.50 22.79
C SER A 290 -29.75 9.67 22.42
N GLY A 291 -30.41 9.03 23.40
CA GLY A 291 -31.61 8.21 23.20
C GLY A 291 -31.34 6.86 22.52
N GLN A 292 -30.10 6.60 22.13
CA GLN A 292 -29.64 5.30 21.67
C GLN A 292 -29.14 4.53 22.89
N PHE A 293 -29.60 3.30 23.10
CA PHE A 293 -29.24 2.46 24.25
C PHE A 293 -27.78 1.96 24.21
N ALA A 294 -26.86 2.70 23.56
CA ALA A 294 -25.45 2.36 23.41
C ALA A 294 -24.72 2.17 24.77
N TRP A 295 -25.28 2.67 25.87
CA TRP A 295 -24.78 2.38 27.22
C TRP A 295 -24.94 0.90 27.61
N LEU A 296 -25.87 0.14 27.01
CA LEU A 296 -25.93 -1.31 27.19
C LEU A 296 -24.67 -1.98 26.65
N ASP A 297 -24.12 -1.46 25.56
CA ASP A 297 -22.90 -1.96 24.92
C ASP A 297 -21.61 -1.37 25.51
N SER A 298 -21.71 -0.50 26.52
CA SER A 298 -20.55 0.14 27.19
C SER A 298 -19.71 -0.80 28.05
N GLY A 299 -20.07 -2.10 28.12
CA GLY A 299 -19.42 -3.11 28.95
C GLY A 299 -19.76 -3.03 30.45
N ASN A 300 -20.47 -1.98 30.89
CA ASN A 300 -20.86 -1.81 32.30
C ASN A 300 -22.05 -2.69 32.73
N PHE A 301 -22.77 -3.29 31.77
CA PHE A 301 -23.97 -4.09 32.02
C PHE A 301 -23.95 -5.42 31.23
N PRO A 302 -22.96 -6.29 31.46
CA PRO A 302 -22.80 -7.51 30.68
C PRO A 302 -23.94 -8.51 30.96
N VAL A 303 -24.40 -9.21 29.93
CA VAL A 303 -25.30 -10.36 30.09
C VAL A 303 -24.51 -11.62 30.45
N PRO A 304 -25.13 -12.65 31.07
CA PRO A 304 -24.45 -13.90 31.36
C PRO A 304 -23.82 -14.53 30.10
N GLY A 305 -22.54 -14.87 30.14
CA GLY A 305 -21.80 -15.44 29.00
C GLY A 305 -21.09 -14.41 28.11
N GLU A 306 -21.40 -13.11 28.24
CA GLU A 306 -20.86 -12.07 27.37
C GLU A 306 -19.38 -11.82 27.60
N ILE A 307 -18.95 -11.76 28.86
CA ILE A 307 -17.53 -11.58 29.22
C ILE A 307 -16.70 -12.76 28.73
N GLU A 308 -17.20 -13.98 28.85
CA GLU A 308 -16.51 -15.18 28.37
C GLU A 308 -16.37 -15.18 26.84
N LEU A 309 -17.41 -14.77 26.11
CA LEU A 309 -17.37 -14.66 24.65
C LEU A 309 -16.42 -13.55 24.18
N GLN A 310 -16.42 -12.39 24.85
CA GLN A 310 -15.47 -11.31 24.55
C GLN A 310 -14.02 -11.76 24.79
N ALA A 311 -13.74 -12.42 25.91
CA ALA A 311 -12.41 -12.97 26.20
C ALA A 311 -12.00 -14.07 25.20
N HIS A 312 -12.96 -14.88 24.73
CA HIS A 312 -12.70 -15.87 23.69
C HIS A 312 -12.40 -15.23 22.33
N ARG A 313 -13.14 -14.16 21.96
CA ARG A 313 -12.88 -13.39 20.73
C ARG A 313 -11.47 -12.82 20.72
N VAL A 314 -11.05 -12.18 21.82
CA VAL A 314 -9.68 -11.62 21.94
C VAL A 314 -8.61 -12.70 21.75
N LYS A 315 -8.80 -13.89 22.35
CA LYS A 315 -7.87 -15.02 22.15
C LYS A 315 -7.85 -15.52 20.71
N LEU A 316 -9.01 -15.60 20.04
CA LEU A 316 -9.09 -15.99 18.63
C LEU A 316 -8.39 -14.98 17.73
N GLU A 317 -8.58 -13.69 17.98
CA GLU A 317 -7.93 -12.60 17.24
C GLU A 317 -6.40 -12.66 17.40
N GLU A 318 -5.89 -12.92 18.61
CA GLU A 318 -4.46 -13.08 18.87
C GLU A 318 -3.86 -14.27 18.10
N VAL A 319 -4.53 -15.43 18.15
CA VAL A 319 -4.12 -16.62 17.39
C VAL A 319 -4.15 -16.36 15.89
N TYR A 320 -5.21 -15.72 15.39
CA TYR A 320 -5.33 -15.38 13.97
C TYR A 320 -4.21 -14.45 13.50
N ARG A 321 -3.96 -13.35 14.23
CA ARG A 321 -2.86 -12.42 13.93
C ARG A 321 -1.51 -13.13 13.90
N SER A 322 -1.25 -14.00 14.88
CA SER A 322 0.00 -14.78 14.93
C SER A 322 0.15 -15.72 13.72
N GLN A 323 -0.92 -16.39 13.31
CA GLN A 323 -0.91 -17.29 12.15
C GLN A 323 -0.69 -16.54 10.84
N VAL A 324 -1.33 -15.37 10.67
CA VAL A 324 -1.13 -14.51 9.49
C VAL A 324 0.32 -14.02 9.43
N ALA A 325 0.86 -13.46 10.51
CA ALA A 325 2.24 -13.00 10.57
C ALA A 325 3.24 -14.13 10.26
N LYS A 326 2.97 -15.35 10.75
CA LYS A 326 3.79 -16.52 10.41
C LYS A 326 3.73 -16.84 8.92
N ALA A 327 2.54 -16.88 8.32
CA ALA A 327 2.38 -17.18 6.90
C ALA A 327 3.06 -16.12 6.01
N GLU A 328 3.03 -14.85 6.41
CA GLU A 328 3.72 -13.76 5.71
C GLU A 328 5.25 -13.93 5.80
N ASN A 329 5.79 -14.26 6.98
CA ASN A 329 7.20 -14.54 7.16
C ASN A 329 7.65 -15.77 6.35
N ASP A 330 6.86 -16.85 6.35
CA ASP A 330 7.12 -18.05 5.55
C ASP A 330 7.14 -17.71 4.04
N LEU A 331 6.27 -16.80 3.59
CA LEU A 331 6.22 -16.33 2.21
C LEU A 331 7.44 -15.49 1.84
N VAL A 332 7.93 -14.62 2.74
CA VAL A 332 9.18 -13.87 2.54
C VAL A 332 10.36 -14.83 2.43
N ALA A 333 10.48 -15.79 3.35
CA ALA A 333 11.54 -16.80 3.32
C ALA A 333 11.51 -17.62 2.03
N LEU A 334 10.33 -18.06 1.59
CA LEU A 334 10.15 -18.80 0.32
C LEU A 334 10.57 -17.97 -0.89
N LYS A 335 10.21 -16.68 -0.92
CA LYS A 335 10.60 -15.77 -2.01
C LYS A 335 12.12 -15.59 -2.10
N GLU A 336 12.80 -15.60 -0.96
CA GLU A 336 14.26 -15.48 -0.88
C GLU A 336 14.95 -16.80 -1.28
N GLU A 337 14.47 -17.94 -0.76
CA GLU A 337 14.96 -19.28 -1.12
C GLU A 337 14.95 -19.49 -2.65
N TYR A 338 13.86 -19.10 -3.32
CA TYR A 338 13.66 -19.25 -4.76
C TYR A 338 13.98 -17.99 -5.56
N LYS A 339 14.70 -17.01 -4.98
CA LYS A 339 15.03 -15.74 -5.64
C LYS A 339 15.73 -15.94 -6.99
N PHE A 340 16.64 -16.91 -7.07
CA PHE A 340 17.38 -17.21 -8.30
C PHE A 340 16.46 -17.51 -9.50
N LEU A 341 15.28 -18.10 -9.29
CA LEU A 341 14.31 -18.37 -10.36
C LEU A 341 13.74 -17.08 -10.95
N ARG A 342 13.48 -16.07 -10.11
CA ARG A 342 13.04 -14.75 -10.59
C ARG A 342 14.16 -14.05 -11.31
N ASP A 343 15.36 -14.10 -10.74
CA ASP A 343 16.53 -13.44 -11.32
C ASP A 343 16.85 -13.99 -12.72
N LEU A 344 16.69 -15.30 -12.95
CA LEU A 344 16.82 -15.92 -14.28
C LEU A 344 15.98 -15.21 -15.36
N ILE A 345 14.80 -14.71 -15.02
CA ILE A 345 13.87 -14.11 -15.99
C ILE A 345 13.84 -12.58 -15.95
N SER A 346 14.42 -11.91 -14.96
CA SER A 346 14.42 -10.44 -14.85
C SER A 346 15.79 -9.78 -14.98
N GLU A 347 16.85 -10.41 -14.48
CA GLU A 347 18.14 -9.74 -14.25
C GLU A 347 19.06 -9.70 -15.49
N THR A 348 20.17 -8.97 -15.36
CA THR A 348 21.33 -8.95 -16.28
C THR A 348 22.64 -8.83 -15.49
N GLY A 349 23.77 -8.97 -16.18
CA GLY A 349 25.11 -8.85 -15.58
C GLY A 349 25.32 -9.87 -14.46
N ASP A 350 26.11 -9.48 -13.46
CA ASP A 350 26.55 -10.33 -12.35
C ASP A 350 25.38 -11.00 -11.62
N SER A 351 24.29 -10.27 -11.38
CA SER A 351 23.07 -10.83 -10.74
C SER A 351 22.50 -12.02 -11.53
N LEU A 352 22.50 -11.93 -12.87
CA LEU A 352 22.05 -13.02 -13.73
C LEU A 352 23.04 -14.19 -13.74
N VAL A 353 24.35 -13.89 -13.77
CA VAL A 353 25.42 -14.90 -13.69
C VAL A 353 25.28 -15.69 -12.39
N CYS A 354 25.12 -15.02 -11.25
CA CYS A 354 24.89 -15.65 -9.93
C CYS A 354 23.63 -16.52 -9.92
N ALA A 355 22.54 -16.09 -10.55
CA ALA A 355 21.31 -16.86 -10.65
C ALA A 355 21.50 -18.16 -11.46
N VAL A 356 22.22 -18.09 -12.59
CA VAL A 356 22.57 -19.27 -13.40
C VAL A 356 23.52 -20.20 -12.63
N GLN A 357 24.51 -19.64 -11.92
CA GLN A 357 25.43 -20.40 -11.09
C GLN A 357 24.68 -21.19 -10.01
N HIS A 358 23.76 -20.52 -9.29
CA HIS A 358 22.91 -21.16 -8.29
C HIS A 358 22.06 -22.26 -8.94
N TYR A 359 21.44 -22.00 -10.08
CA TYR A 359 20.66 -22.99 -10.81
C TYR A 359 21.48 -24.25 -11.15
N PHE A 360 22.72 -24.11 -11.61
CA PHE A 360 23.60 -25.25 -11.91
C PHE A 360 24.04 -26.03 -10.66
N ARG A 361 24.31 -25.35 -9.55
CA ARG A 361 24.52 -26.03 -8.26
C ARG A 361 23.28 -26.79 -7.81
N TRP A 362 22.09 -26.19 -7.98
CA TRP A 362 20.82 -26.84 -7.70
C TRP A 362 20.58 -28.06 -8.60
N LEU A 363 20.98 -28.04 -9.87
CA LEU A 363 20.97 -29.22 -10.75
C LEU A 363 21.91 -30.34 -10.28
N GLY A 364 22.84 -30.05 -9.35
CA GLY A 364 23.78 -31.00 -8.79
C GLY A 364 25.12 -31.05 -9.52
N PHE A 365 25.54 -29.98 -10.19
CA PHE A 365 26.94 -29.87 -10.60
C PHE A 365 27.83 -29.58 -9.39
N ASP A 366 28.85 -30.41 -9.16
CA ASP A 366 29.71 -30.33 -7.98
C ASP A 366 30.66 -29.11 -8.02
N SER A 367 31.14 -28.75 -9.21
CA SER A 367 32.09 -27.66 -9.41
C SER A 367 31.53 -26.63 -10.39
N VAL A 368 30.94 -25.55 -9.86
CA VAL A 368 30.45 -24.39 -10.65
C VAL A 368 31.20 -23.15 -10.19
N LEU A 369 32.20 -22.74 -10.99
CA LEU A 369 33.09 -21.62 -10.68
C LEU A 369 32.67 -20.38 -11.48
N ASN A 370 32.57 -19.24 -10.78
CA ASN A 370 32.43 -17.93 -11.41
C ASN A 370 33.84 -17.38 -11.69
N GLN A 371 34.22 -17.24 -12.96
CA GLN A 371 35.59 -16.85 -13.31
C GLN A 371 35.87 -15.36 -13.01
N ASP A 372 34.83 -14.52 -12.97
CA ASP A 372 34.95 -13.10 -12.63
C ASP A 372 35.32 -12.87 -11.15
N GLU A 373 34.99 -13.83 -10.28
CA GLU A 373 35.32 -13.76 -8.84
C GLU A 373 36.72 -14.32 -8.51
N GLU A 374 37.28 -15.21 -9.34
CA GLU A 374 38.52 -15.93 -9.02
C GLU A 374 39.77 -15.50 -9.82
N ALA A 375 39.65 -14.71 -10.88
CA ALA A 375 40.78 -14.42 -11.78
C ALA A 375 41.47 -13.06 -11.55
N GLU A 376 42.76 -13.07 -11.18
CA GLU A 376 43.70 -11.98 -11.47
C GLU A 376 44.19 -12.11 -12.92
N GLY A 377 43.36 -11.77 -13.91
CA GLY A 377 43.68 -11.95 -15.33
C GLY A 377 42.63 -11.44 -16.32
N VAL A 378 42.80 -11.75 -17.60
CA VAL A 378 41.80 -11.43 -18.64
C VAL A 378 40.58 -12.33 -18.43
N LEU A 379 39.44 -11.71 -18.09
CA LEU A 379 38.14 -12.37 -17.96
C LEU A 379 37.68 -12.89 -19.33
N GLU A 380 37.33 -14.17 -19.40
CA GLU A 380 37.04 -14.85 -20.68
C GLU A 380 35.61 -15.41 -20.74
N GLU A 381 35.23 -16.32 -19.84
CA GLU A 381 33.88 -16.85 -19.67
C GLU A 381 33.26 -16.43 -18.33
N ASP A 382 31.94 -16.45 -18.20
CA ASP A 382 31.27 -16.12 -16.93
C ASP A 382 31.34 -17.31 -15.95
N LEU A 383 30.92 -18.50 -16.40
CA LEU A 383 30.91 -19.71 -15.57
C LEU A 383 31.68 -20.86 -16.21
N GLN A 384 32.35 -21.64 -15.36
CA GLN A 384 33.03 -22.87 -15.72
C GLN A 384 32.54 -24.03 -14.85
N ILE A 385 32.10 -25.12 -15.50
CA ILE A 385 31.63 -26.33 -14.82
C ILE A 385 32.51 -27.52 -15.21
N ASP A 386 33.27 -28.02 -14.25
CA ASP A 386 34.17 -29.16 -14.46
C ASP A 386 33.50 -30.46 -13.98
N CYS A 387 33.31 -31.40 -14.91
CA CYS A 387 32.73 -32.71 -14.64
C CYS A 387 33.79 -33.83 -14.65
N GLY A 388 35.08 -33.48 -14.67
CA GLY A 388 36.18 -34.42 -14.79
C GLY A 388 36.49 -34.74 -16.24
N ASP A 389 35.67 -35.59 -16.88
CA ASP A 389 35.84 -36.00 -18.27
C ASP A 389 35.39 -34.93 -19.27
N LYS A 390 34.35 -34.16 -18.93
CA LYS A 390 33.83 -33.04 -19.72
C LYS A 390 34.04 -31.69 -19.01
N LEU A 391 34.22 -30.62 -19.78
CA LEU A 391 34.18 -29.23 -19.31
C LEU A 391 33.07 -28.46 -20.02
N LEU A 392 32.22 -27.77 -19.26
CA LEU A 392 31.24 -26.82 -19.80
C LEU A 392 31.70 -25.39 -19.48
N VAL A 393 31.86 -24.56 -20.51
CA VAL A 393 32.09 -23.12 -20.36
C VAL A 393 30.86 -22.35 -20.81
N VAL A 394 30.48 -21.35 -20.03
CA VAL A 394 29.19 -20.68 -20.17
C VAL A 394 29.38 -19.17 -20.25
N GLU A 395 28.74 -18.58 -21.25
CA GLU A 395 28.53 -17.13 -21.37
C GLU A 395 27.05 -16.83 -21.14
N VAL A 396 26.76 -15.86 -20.28
CA VAL A 396 25.43 -15.46 -19.84
C VAL A 396 25.19 -14.01 -20.24
N LYS A 397 24.04 -13.73 -20.87
CA LYS A 397 23.64 -12.35 -21.20
C LYS A 397 22.19 -12.04 -20.87
N GLY A 398 21.97 -10.91 -20.21
CA GLY A 398 20.64 -10.30 -20.10
C GLY A 398 20.50 -9.10 -21.04
N ILE A 399 19.55 -9.15 -21.98
CA ILE A 399 19.38 -8.13 -23.01
C ILE A 399 17.91 -7.72 -23.19
N GLY A 400 17.69 -6.48 -23.63
CA GLY A 400 16.33 -5.95 -23.88
C GLY A 400 15.70 -6.39 -25.20
N GLY A 401 16.46 -7.01 -26.11
CA GLY A 401 16.00 -7.51 -27.42
C GLY A 401 16.43 -8.96 -27.64
N THR A 402 16.65 -9.36 -28.90
CA THR A 402 17.15 -10.69 -29.28
C THR A 402 18.67 -10.72 -29.46
N SER A 403 19.27 -11.91 -29.43
CA SER A 403 20.73 -12.07 -29.52
C SER A 403 21.29 -11.72 -30.91
N THR A 404 22.53 -11.23 -30.93
CA THR A 404 23.28 -10.93 -32.16
C THR A 404 24.31 -12.04 -32.46
N ASP A 405 24.71 -12.18 -33.72
CA ASP A 405 25.68 -13.21 -34.14
C ASP A 405 27.01 -13.09 -33.37
N LYS A 406 27.44 -11.85 -33.11
CA LYS A 406 28.65 -11.57 -32.31
C LYS A 406 28.52 -12.09 -30.88
N ALA A 407 27.34 -11.96 -30.26
CA ALA A 407 27.12 -12.47 -28.91
C ALA A 407 27.11 -14.01 -28.91
N CYS A 408 26.37 -14.63 -29.84
CA CYS A 408 26.28 -16.09 -29.93
C CYS A 408 27.63 -16.77 -30.23
N SER A 409 28.51 -16.13 -31.00
CA SER A 409 29.80 -16.70 -31.43
C SER A 409 30.96 -16.46 -30.44
N GLN A 410 30.78 -15.61 -29.44
CA GLN A 410 31.84 -15.26 -28.48
C GLN A 410 32.33 -16.52 -27.72
N ILE A 411 31.39 -17.38 -27.31
CA ILE A 411 31.67 -18.58 -26.53
C ILE A 411 32.57 -19.58 -27.29
N THR A 412 32.52 -19.61 -28.62
CA THR A 412 33.37 -20.48 -29.45
C THR A 412 34.86 -20.19 -29.23
N LYS A 413 35.24 -18.91 -29.07
CA LYS A 413 36.65 -18.52 -28.87
C LYS A 413 37.19 -19.04 -27.54
N ILE A 414 36.35 -18.98 -26.50
CA ILE A 414 36.67 -19.46 -25.16
C ILE A 414 36.78 -20.98 -25.18
N LYS A 415 35.78 -21.68 -25.73
CA LYS A 415 35.79 -23.15 -25.92
C LYS A 415 37.11 -23.64 -26.55
N ASN A 416 37.48 -23.07 -27.70
CA ASN A 416 38.69 -23.47 -28.43
C ASN A 416 39.99 -23.23 -27.65
N ARG A 417 40.03 -22.19 -26.81
CA ARG A 417 41.18 -21.89 -25.96
C ARG A 417 41.28 -22.87 -24.79
N ARG A 418 40.17 -23.20 -24.15
CA ARG A 418 40.12 -24.23 -23.09
C ARG A 418 40.45 -25.62 -23.61
N MET A 419 40.00 -25.98 -24.82
CA MET A 419 40.42 -27.24 -25.49
C MET A 419 41.94 -27.35 -25.59
N LYS A 420 42.61 -26.28 -26.06
CA LYS A 420 44.08 -26.25 -26.18
C LYS A 420 44.78 -26.35 -24.82
N GLN A 421 44.24 -25.68 -23.79
CA GLN A 421 44.79 -25.71 -22.43
C GLN A 421 44.65 -27.10 -21.79
N ARG A 422 43.47 -27.73 -21.90
CA ARG A 422 43.20 -29.09 -21.38
C ARG A 422 43.82 -30.20 -22.22
N LYS A 423 44.22 -29.92 -23.47
CA LYS A 423 44.62 -30.92 -24.47
C LYS A 423 43.54 -32.00 -24.68
N SER A 424 42.27 -31.58 -24.58
CA SER A 424 41.10 -32.43 -24.80
C SER A 424 40.09 -31.67 -25.67
N PHE A 425 39.32 -32.42 -26.46
CA PHE A 425 38.19 -31.90 -27.22
C PHE A 425 36.86 -31.95 -26.45
N ASP A 426 36.84 -32.55 -25.25
CA ASP A 426 35.66 -32.67 -24.40
C ASP A 426 35.37 -31.35 -23.65
N VAL A 427 35.31 -30.25 -24.40
CA VAL A 427 34.99 -28.91 -23.93
C VAL A 427 33.81 -28.37 -24.72
N TYR A 428 32.76 -28.00 -24.00
CA TYR A 428 31.48 -27.62 -24.55
C TYR A 428 31.22 -26.15 -24.24
N GLY A 429 30.86 -25.37 -25.26
CA GLY A 429 30.54 -23.97 -25.12
C GLY A 429 29.04 -23.76 -25.10
N LEU A 430 28.53 -23.06 -24.09
CA LEU A 430 27.11 -22.78 -23.91
C LEU A 430 26.86 -21.27 -23.78
N TYR A 431 26.02 -20.73 -24.65
CA TYR A 431 25.53 -19.36 -24.53
C TYR A 431 24.11 -19.35 -23.98
N ILE A 432 23.90 -18.64 -22.87
CA ILE A 432 22.62 -18.53 -22.17
C ILE A 432 22.14 -17.09 -22.21
N VAL A 433 20.88 -16.88 -22.61
CA VAL A 433 20.32 -15.52 -22.74
C VAL A 433 18.99 -15.32 -22.02
N ASN A 434 18.93 -14.26 -21.20
CA ASN A 434 17.69 -13.64 -20.76
C ASN A 434 17.32 -12.53 -21.76
N HIS A 435 16.67 -12.92 -22.87
CA HIS A 435 16.28 -12.03 -23.96
C HIS A 435 14.97 -11.30 -23.63
N GLU A 436 14.74 -10.15 -24.29
CA GLU A 436 13.53 -9.32 -24.10
C GLU A 436 13.14 -9.16 -22.61
N ARG A 437 14.12 -8.92 -21.73
CA ARG A 437 13.95 -9.06 -20.27
C ARG A 437 12.87 -8.18 -19.63
N TYR A 438 12.46 -7.12 -20.31
CA TYR A 438 11.37 -6.22 -19.86
C TYR A 438 9.98 -6.67 -20.35
N VAL A 439 9.90 -7.77 -21.09
CA VAL A 439 8.67 -8.42 -21.55
C VAL A 439 8.45 -9.70 -20.73
N ALA A 440 7.21 -9.93 -20.32
CA ALA A 440 6.83 -11.17 -19.62
C ALA A 440 7.20 -12.41 -20.46
N PRO A 441 7.75 -13.49 -19.86
CA PRO A 441 8.27 -14.63 -20.61
C PRO A 441 7.34 -15.24 -21.68
N ASP A 442 6.03 -15.33 -21.38
CA ASP A 442 5.02 -15.87 -22.30
C ASP A 442 4.80 -15.03 -23.57
N ASN A 443 5.20 -13.76 -23.54
CA ASN A 443 5.05 -12.83 -24.66
C ASN A 443 6.36 -12.59 -25.40
N ARG A 444 7.45 -13.27 -25.01
CA ARG A 444 8.76 -13.10 -25.66
C ARG A 444 8.84 -13.87 -26.96
N LYS A 445 9.67 -13.37 -27.87
CA LYS A 445 10.03 -14.10 -29.09
C LYS A 445 10.94 -15.29 -28.76
N ASN A 446 10.36 -16.49 -28.72
CA ASN A 446 11.07 -17.74 -28.45
C ASN A 446 11.09 -18.67 -29.69
N PRO A 447 12.26 -19.24 -30.07
CA PRO A 447 13.59 -18.88 -29.59
C PRO A 447 14.04 -17.49 -30.08
N PRO A 448 14.92 -16.78 -29.35
CA PRO A 448 15.39 -15.45 -29.71
C PRO A 448 16.55 -15.47 -30.73
N PHE A 449 16.65 -16.54 -31.52
CA PHE A 449 17.74 -16.80 -32.44
C PHE A 449 17.24 -16.84 -33.88
N THR A 450 18.05 -16.37 -34.82
CA THR A 450 17.78 -16.50 -36.25
C THR A 450 18.20 -17.89 -36.74
N GLU A 451 17.63 -18.33 -37.87
CA GLU A 451 18.00 -19.60 -38.50
C GLU A 451 19.50 -19.71 -38.77
N HIS A 452 20.14 -18.61 -39.21
CA HIS A 452 21.58 -18.56 -39.43
C HIS A 452 22.36 -18.77 -38.12
N GLN A 453 21.94 -18.14 -37.02
CA GLN A 453 22.58 -18.32 -35.71
C GLN A 453 22.49 -19.75 -35.21
N LEU A 454 21.36 -20.42 -35.46
CA LEU A 454 21.14 -21.83 -35.09
C LEU A 454 22.05 -22.76 -35.92
N GLN A 455 22.15 -22.53 -37.22
CA GLN A 455 23.03 -23.30 -38.11
C GLN A 455 24.50 -23.11 -37.75
N ASP A 456 24.94 -21.87 -37.51
CA ASP A 456 26.30 -21.59 -37.07
C ASP A 456 26.61 -22.26 -35.71
N ALA A 457 25.64 -22.30 -34.79
CA ALA A 457 25.83 -22.94 -33.50
C ALA A 457 26.04 -24.46 -33.62
N LEU A 458 25.35 -25.11 -34.56
CA LEU A 458 25.58 -26.53 -34.87
C LEU A 458 26.95 -26.75 -35.51
N LEU A 459 27.33 -25.93 -36.49
CA LEU A 459 28.62 -26.05 -37.20
C LEU A 459 29.82 -25.79 -36.28
N ASP A 460 29.70 -24.83 -35.37
CA ASP A 460 30.75 -24.49 -34.40
C ASP A 460 30.69 -25.34 -33.12
N GLU A 461 29.76 -26.30 -33.05
CA GLU A 461 29.56 -27.20 -31.91
C GLU A 461 29.42 -26.43 -30.57
N ARG A 462 28.47 -25.49 -30.52
CA ARG A 462 28.10 -24.73 -29.31
C ARG A 462 26.60 -24.82 -29.03
N GLY A 463 26.23 -24.77 -27.76
CA GLY A 463 24.84 -24.71 -27.32
C GLY A 463 24.32 -23.27 -27.22
N LEU A 464 23.04 -23.08 -27.55
CA LEU A 464 22.27 -21.86 -27.35
C LEU A 464 21.06 -22.18 -26.49
N LEU A 465 20.88 -21.44 -25.40
CA LEU A 465 19.83 -21.69 -24.41
C LEU A 465 19.23 -20.38 -23.91
N THR A 466 17.94 -20.40 -23.55
CA THR A 466 17.31 -19.27 -22.87
C THR A 466 17.23 -19.50 -21.37
N THR A 467 17.34 -18.44 -20.56
CA THR A 467 17.10 -18.56 -19.12
C THR A 467 15.66 -18.93 -18.80
N TYR A 468 14.72 -18.63 -19.71
CA TYR A 468 13.33 -19.08 -19.56
C TYR A 468 13.19 -20.60 -19.69
N GLN A 469 13.98 -21.26 -20.54
CA GLN A 469 14.01 -22.73 -20.56
C GLN A 469 14.59 -23.33 -19.28
N LEU A 470 15.59 -22.70 -18.66
CA LEU A 470 16.06 -23.11 -17.32
C LEU A 470 14.93 -22.96 -16.29
N TYR A 471 14.23 -21.83 -16.30
CA TYR A 471 13.08 -21.58 -15.43
C TYR A 471 11.98 -22.64 -15.61
N LEU A 472 11.59 -22.96 -16.85
CA LEU A 472 10.59 -23.99 -17.13
C LEU A 472 11.08 -25.37 -16.69
N ALA A 473 12.34 -25.71 -16.99
CA ALA A 473 12.93 -26.99 -16.60
C ALA A 473 12.95 -27.21 -15.09
N PHE A 474 13.11 -26.16 -14.28
CA PHE A 474 12.96 -26.25 -12.82
C PHE A 474 11.61 -26.86 -12.43
N PHE A 475 10.52 -26.34 -13.01
CA PHE A 475 9.17 -26.82 -12.72
C PHE A 475 8.90 -28.19 -13.31
N LEU A 476 9.44 -28.50 -14.49
CA LEU A 476 9.37 -29.86 -15.04
C LEU A 476 10.07 -30.88 -14.13
N ILE A 477 11.21 -30.51 -13.53
CA ILE A 477 11.90 -31.36 -12.56
C ILE A 477 11.09 -31.52 -11.28
N ARG A 478 10.59 -30.41 -10.74
CA ARG A 478 9.75 -30.41 -9.54
C ARG A 478 8.49 -31.27 -9.71
N ASP A 479 7.90 -31.23 -10.90
CA ASP A 479 6.67 -31.96 -11.23
C ASP A 479 6.97 -33.40 -11.72
N GLU A 480 8.22 -33.85 -11.59
CA GLU A 480 8.71 -35.19 -11.97
C GLU A 480 8.45 -35.54 -13.44
N ILE A 481 8.42 -34.52 -14.31
CA ILE A 481 8.32 -34.69 -15.77
C ILE A 481 9.72 -34.87 -16.36
N LEU A 482 10.74 -34.24 -15.76
CA LEU A 482 12.13 -34.25 -16.21
C LEU A 482 13.05 -34.60 -15.04
N ARG A 483 14.18 -35.27 -15.28
CA ARG A 483 15.17 -35.54 -14.22
C ARG A 483 16.33 -34.56 -14.29
N LYS A 484 16.96 -34.27 -13.15
CA LYS A 484 18.14 -33.36 -13.10
C LYS A 484 19.29 -33.90 -13.95
N GLU A 485 19.47 -35.22 -13.96
CA GLU A 485 20.47 -35.93 -14.75
C GLU A 485 20.29 -35.67 -16.24
N ASP A 486 19.05 -35.77 -16.74
CA ASP A 486 18.74 -35.56 -18.15
C ASP A 486 19.02 -34.11 -18.56
N VAL A 487 18.65 -33.13 -17.72
CA VAL A 487 18.96 -31.72 -17.96
C VAL A 487 20.46 -31.49 -18.00
N ARG A 488 21.22 -32.05 -17.06
CA ARG A 488 22.68 -31.92 -17.04
C ARG A 488 23.31 -32.43 -18.33
N GLU A 489 22.88 -33.59 -18.83
CA GLU A 489 23.41 -34.13 -20.10
C GLU A 489 22.99 -33.26 -21.31
N GLN A 490 21.75 -32.77 -21.34
CA GLN A 490 21.26 -31.92 -22.43
C GLN A 490 22.00 -30.58 -22.54
N LEU A 491 22.57 -30.07 -21.44
CA LEU A 491 23.37 -28.83 -21.46
C LEU A 491 24.66 -28.93 -22.27
N PHE A 492 25.12 -30.15 -22.59
CA PHE A 492 26.28 -30.41 -23.44
C PHE A 492 25.91 -30.50 -24.94
N ALA A 493 24.64 -30.37 -25.31
CA ALA A 493 24.21 -30.44 -26.71
C ALA A 493 24.58 -29.19 -27.53
N PHE A 494 24.57 -29.33 -28.85
CA PHE A 494 24.87 -28.25 -29.80
C PHE A 494 23.60 -27.68 -30.45
N GLY A 495 23.69 -26.46 -30.96
CA GLY A 495 22.55 -25.76 -31.55
C GLY A 495 21.59 -25.22 -30.49
N LEU A 496 20.30 -25.17 -30.80
CA LEU A 496 19.27 -24.80 -29.83
C LEU A 496 19.05 -25.95 -28.84
N ILE A 497 19.35 -25.72 -27.56
CA ILE A 497 19.09 -26.67 -26.50
C ILE A 497 17.63 -26.54 -26.07
N ASN A 498 16.92 -27.67 -26.02
CA ASN A 498 15.55 -27.75 -25.53
C ASN A 498 15.51 -28.68 -24.33
N LEU A 499 15.26 -28.11 -23.15
CA LEU A 499 15.21 -28.85 -21.88
C LEU A 499 13.88 -29.56 -21.70
N ILE A 500 13.72 -30.68 -22.39
CA ILE A 500 12.48 -31.48 -22.43
C ILE A 500 12.82 -32.97 -22.34
N PRO A 501 11.88 -33.84 -21.91
CA PRO A 501 12.13 -35.28 -21.91
C PRO A 501 12.38 -35.80 -23.33
N SER A 502 13.45 -36.58 -23.49
CA SER A 502 13.88 -37.13 -24.79
C SER A 502 13.18 -38.43 -25.17
N ASP A 503 12.52 -39.06 -24.21
CA ASP A 503 11.90 -40.39 -24.28
C ASP A 503 10.38 -40.32 -24.46
N MET A 504 9.81 -39.15 -24.77
CA MET A 504 8.36 -39.01 -24.99
C MET A 504 7.95 -39.42 -26.41
N LYS A 505 6.93 -40.29 -26.49
CA LYS A 505 6.21 -40.61 -27.72
C LYS A 505 4.92 -39.81 -27.80
N SER A 506 4.71 -39.09 -28.91
CA SER A 506 3.43 -38.42 -29.16
C SER A 506 2.33 -39.44 -29.39
N LEU A 507 1.20 -39.23 -28.72
CA LEU A 507 -0.08 -39.88 -28.99
C LEU A 507 -0.95 -39.05 -29.95
N GLY A 508 -0.54 -37.82 -30.28
CA GLY A 508 -1.26 -36.91 -31.16
C GLY A 508 -2.06 -35.83 -30.42
N GLN A 509 -2.70 -34.98 -31.20
CA GLN A 509 -3.59 -33.93 -30.68
C GLN A 509 -5.01 -34.49 -30.52
N PRO A 510 -5.69 -34.22 -29.40
CA PRO A 510 -7.06 -34.67 -29.21
C PRO A 510 -8.01 -34.12 -30.26
N SER A 511 -8.82 -35.00 -30.86
CA SER A 511 -9.90 -34.63 -31.78
C SER A 511 -11.08 -33.99 -31.04
N GLU A 512 -11.34 -34.45 -29.81
CA GLU A 512 -12.43 -33.95 -28.97
C GLU A 512 -12.04 -33.80 -27.50
N TYR A 513 -12.74 -32.88 -26.82
CA TYR A 513 -12.63 -32.63 -25.38
C TYR A 513 -14.01 -32.78 -24.75
N LEU A 514 -14.18 -33.78 -23.89
CA LEU A 514 -15.43 -34.07 -23.20
C LEU A 514 -15.32 -33.75 -21.71
N MET A 515 -16.46 -33.72 -21.02
CA MET A 515 -16.52 -33.49 -19.57
C MET A 515 -15.73 -32.26 -19.10
N ASN A 516 -15.88 -31.13 -19.80
CA ASN A 516 -15.16 -29.88 -19.49
C ASN A 516 -13.63 -30.03 -19.50
N GLY A 517 -13.11 -30.87 -20.40
CA GLY A 517 -11.67 -31.10 -20.61
C GLY A 517 -11.05 -32.16 -19.72
N ALA A 518 -11.82 -32.86 -18.89
CA ALA A 518 -11.32 -34.01 -18.12
C ALA A 518 -11.14 -35.27 -18.98
N VAL A 519 -11.76 -35.31 -20.15
CA VAL A 519 -11.63 -36.41 -21.11
C VAL A 519 -11.15 -35.85 -22.45
N VAL A 520 -10.15 -36.50 -23.04
CA VAL A 520 -9.65 -36.22 -24.39
C VAL A 520 -9.82 -37.43 -25.27
N VAL A 521 -10.21 -37.22 -26.53
CA VAL A 521 -10.32 -38.30 -27.53
C VAL A 521 -9.10 -38.24 -28.44
N VAL A 522 -8.34 -39.32 -28.50
CA VAL A 522 -7.08 -39.41 -29.24
C VAL A 522 -7.13 -40.62 -30.16
N ASP A 523 -6.60 -40.49 -31.38
CA ASP A 523 -6.45 -41.61 -32.32
C ASP A 523 -5.02 -42.15 -32.24
N LEU A 524 -4.87 -43.33 -31.64
CA LEU A 524 -3.58 -43.93 -31.37
C LEU A 524 -3.03 -44.63 -32.62
N ASP A 525 -1.90 -44.13 -33.14
CA ASP A 525 -1.09 -44.80 -34.16
C ASP A 525 0.06 -45.59 -33.50
N GLY A 526 -0.32 -46.51 -32.61
CA GLY A 526 0.57 -47.34 -31.80
C GLY A 526 1.19 -46.63 -30.58
N GLY A 527 1.80 -47.40 -29.68
CA GLY A 527 2.38 -46.90 -28.41
C GLY A 527 1.62 -47.39 -27.19
N GLY A 528 0.31 -47.64 -27.34
CA GLY A 528 -0.57 -48.16 -26.31
C GLY A 528 -0.70 -47.27 -25.07
N VAL A 529 -1.85 -47.34 -24.41
CA VAL A 529 -2.09 -46.70 -23.10
C VAL A 529 -2.84 -47.67 -22.21
N LYS A 530 -2.53 -47.68 -20.91
CA LYS A 530 -3.28 -48.42 -19.88
C LYS A 530 -3.75 -47.49 -18.77
N VAL A 531 -4.79 -47.91 -18.07
CA VAL A 531 -5.23 -47.22 -16.86
C VAL A 531 -4.08 -47.19 -15.85
N GLY A 532 -3.85 -46.02 -15.24
CA GLY A 532 -2.72 -45.75 -14.35
C GLY A 532 -1.47 -45.21 -15.04
N ASP A 533 -1.40 -45.20 -16.38
CA ASP A 533 -0.28 -44.55 -17.07
C ASP A 533 -0.24 -43.05 -16.81
N THR A 534 0.98 -42.52 -16.84
CA THR A 534 1.22 -41.09 -16.85
C THR A 534 1.32 -40.60 -18.28
N VAL A 535 0.45 -39.66 -18.64
CA VAL A 535 0.53 -38.92 -19.91
C VAL A 535 0.87 -37.46 -19.65
N ILE A 536 1.64 -36.88 -20.57
CA ILE A 536 2.06 -35.50 -20.52
C ILE A 536 1.31 -34.71 -21.58
N ALA A 537 0.60 -33.66 -21.18
CA ALA A 537 -0.05 -32.75 -22.12
C ALA A 537 0.84 -31.52 -22.33
N LYS A 538 1.28 -31.31 -23.57
CA LYS A 538 2.10 -30.18 -23.99
C LYS A 538 1.27 -29.17 -24.75
N LYS A 539 1.31 -27.91 -24.30
CA LYS A 539 0.76 -26.77 -25.03
C LYS A 539 1.82 -25.68 -25.09
N ASP A 540 2.28 -25.37 -26.30
CA ASP A 540 3.41 -24.46 -26.52
C ASP A 540 4.65 -24.95 -25.73
N MET A 541 5.14 -24.14 -24.78
CA MET A 541 6.26 -24.47 -23.89
C MET A 541 5.84 -25.04 -22.53
N HIS A 542 4.54 -25.16 -22.28
CA HIS A 542 3.98 -25.62 -21.01
C HIS A 542 3.62 -27.11 -21.06
N TYR A 543 3.95 -27.82 -19.99
CA TYR A 543 3.68 -29.24 -19.84
C TYR A 543 2.84 -29.46 -18.57
N SER A 544 2.01 -30.49 -18.58
CA SER A 544 1.24 -30.91 -17.42
C SER A 544 1.16 -32.43 -17.36
N LYS A 545 1.35 -32.97 -16.16
CA LYS A 545 1.31 -34.41 -15.87
C LYS A 545 -0.12 -34.82 -15.55
N HIS A 546 -0.61 -35.90 -16.16
CA HIS A 546 -1.94 -36.45 -15.95
C HIS A 546 -1.85 -37.97 -15.78
N ILE A 547 -2.63 -38.52 -14.84
CA ILE A 547 -2.73 -39.97 -14.64
C ILE A 547 -4.03 -40.44 -15.29
N ILE A 548 -3.95 -41.46 -16.14
CA ILE A 548 -5.12 -42.06 -16.78
C ILE A 548 -5.97 -42.75 -15.71
N GLN A 549 -7.20 -42.27 -15.52
CA GLN A 549 -8.16 -42.85 -14.58
C GLN A 549 -9.06 -43.91 -15.22
N SER A 550 -9.40 -43.74 -16.49
CA SER A 550 -10.21 -44.69 -17.24
C SER A 550 -10.02 -44.48 -18.73
N LEU A 551 -10.18 -45.55 -19.51
CA LEU A 551 -10.19 -45.52 -20.97
C LEU A 551 -11.56 -45.99 -21.47
N GLN A 552 -12.04 -45.42 -22.57
CA GLN A 552 -13.23 -45.90 -23.26
C GLN A 552 -13.02 -45.96 -24.77
N VAL A 553 -13.46 -47.07 -25.38
CA VAL A 553 -13.54 -47.25 -26.83
C VAL A 553 -14.99 -47.55 -27.16
N ASP A 554 -15.61 -46.74 -28.03
CA ASP A 554 -17.03 -46.86 -28.42
C ASP A 554 -18.01 -46.97 -27.23
N GLY A 555 -17.71 -46.26 -26.13
CA GLY A 555 -18.53 -46.24 -24.92
C GLY A 555 -18.36 -47.45 -23.98
N VAL A 556 -17.43 -48.35 -24.29
CA VAL A 556 -17.09 -49.50 -23.43
C VAL A 556 -15.78 -49.23 -22.71
N GLU A 557 -15.74 -49.52 -21.41
CA GLU A 557 -14.52 -49.38 -20.60
C GLU A 557 -13.43 -50.37 -21.05
N ALA A 558 -12.19 -49.89 -21.09
CA ALA A 558 -11.02 -50.68 -21.38
C ALA A 558 -9.93 -50.45 -20.33
N GLU A 559 -9.17 -51.49 -20.00
CA GLU A 559 -8.00 -51.38 -19.11
C GLU A 559 -6.74 -50.99 -19.88
N GLN A 560 -6.67 -51.35 -21.17
CA GLN A 560 -5.56 -51.05 -22.06
C GLN A 560 -6.07 -50.93 -23.50
N VAL A 561 -5.50 -50.01 -24.28
CA VAL A 561 -5.78 -49.81 -25.70
C VAL A 561 -4.46 -49.64 -26.44
N SER A 562 -4.23 -50.39 -27.51
CA SER A 562 -2.98 -50.38 -28.29
C SER A 562 -2.99 -49.40 -29.47
N ASP A 563 -4.15 -49.23 -30.08
CA ASP A 563 -4.37 -48.58 -31.36
C ASP A 563 -5.83 -48.11 -31.52
N GLY A 564 -6.06 -47.14 -32.39
CA GLY A 564 -7.37 -46.60 -32.72
C GLY A 564 -7.86 -45.50 -31.78
N VAL A 565 -9.13 -45.10 -31.98
CA VAL A 565 -9.74 -43.96 -31.29
C VAL A 565 -10.14 -44.34 -29.86
N VAL A 566 -9.59 -43.63 -28.87
CA VAL A 566 -9.85 -43.85 -27.44
C VAL A 566 -10.17 -42.55 -26.72
N GLY A 567 -11.13 -42.61 -25.80
CA GLY A 567 -11.37 -41.57 -24.80
C GLY A 567 -10.52 -41.80 -23.55
N ILE A 568 -9.62 -40.87 -23.23
CA ILE A 568 -8.73 -40.90 -22.07
C ILE A 568 -9.24 -39.93 -21.02
N LYS A 569 -9.53 -40.41 -19.81
CA LYS A 569 -9.99 -39.60 -18.68
C LYS A 569 -8.88 -39.37 -17.65
N SER A 570 -8.79 -38.15 -17.13
CA SER A 570 -7.93 -37.76 -16.00
C SER A 570 -8.74 -37.05 -14.91
N ALA A 571 -8.19 -36.98 -13.69
CA ALA A 571 -8.74 -36.17 -12.60
C ALA A 571 -8.64 -34.67 -12.91
N THR A 572 -7.56 -34.29 -13.58
CA THR A 572 -7.23 -32.91 -13.94
C THR A 572 -7.60 -32.63 -15.39
N LYS A 573 -7.90 -31.37 -15.69
CA LYS A 573 -8.30 -30.96 -17.03
C LYS A 573 -7.10 -30.90 -17.96
N PHE A 574 -7.24 -31.51 -19.13
CA PHE A 574 -6.29 -31.35 -20.23
C PHE A 574 -6.39 -29.93 -20.82
N PRO A 575 -5.25 -29.26 -21.08
CA PRO A 575 -5.26 -27.98 -21.76
C PRO A 575 -5.82 -28.12 -23.19
N LYS A 576 -6.65 -27.17 -23.63
CA LYS A 576 -7.18 -27.16 -25.00
C LYS A 576 -6.05 -27.02 -26.02
N LYS A 577 -6.14 -27.80 -27.10
CA LYS A 577 -5.17 -27.90 -28.20
C LYS A 577 -3.79 -28.40 -27.76
N ALA A 578 -3.70 -29.07 -26.60
CA ALA A 578 -2.47 -29.73 -26.21
C ALA A 578 -2.23 -30.95 -27.08
N GLU A 579 -0.97 -31.26 -27.34
CA GLU A 579 -0.55 -32.56 -27.84
C GLU A 579 -0.27 -33.47 -26.64
N ILE A 580 -0.70 -34.72 -26.73
CA ILE A 580 -0.57 -35.70 -25.64
C ILE A 580 0.60 -36.61 -25.91
N PHE A 581 1.39 -36.88 -24.88
CA PHE A 581 2.58 -37.73 -24.93
C PHE A 581 2.51 -38.80 -23.85
N ILE A 582 3.19 -39.91 -24.09
CA ILE A 582 3.50 -40.95 -23.10
C ILE A 582 5.01 -41.17 -23.06
N TYR A 583 5.56 -41.60 -21.92
CA TYR A 583 6.96 -42.03 -21.86
C TYR A 583 7.13 -43.34 -22.63
N SER A 584 8.20 -43.43 -23.42
CA SER A 584 8.63 -44.66 -24.07
C SER A 584 9.28 -45.57 -23.03
N GLU A 585 8.86 -46.84 -22.97
CA GLU A 585 9.52 -47.86 -22.13
C GLU A 585 10.94 -48.21 -22.62
#